data_AF-A0A401YYU0-F1
#
_entry.id   AF-A0A401YYU0-F1
#
_cell.length_a   1.000
_cell.length_b   1.000
_cell.length_c   1.000
_cell.angle_alpha   90.00
_cell.angle_beta   90.00
_cell.angle_gamma   90.00
#
_symmetry.space_group_name_H-M   'P 1'
#
loop_
_entity.id
_entity.type
_entity.pdbx_description
1 polymer ?
#
loop_
_entity_poly.entity_id
_entity_poly.type
_entity_poly.pdbx_seq_one_letter_code
_entity_poly.pdbx_strand_id
1 'polypeptide(L)'
;MNATITRRPPLPHTHPDTEAIETIIEPVYRERAQVVADLAARWPAVLVEHAPDLPEYAIVHVHGATGPMTWHVNRAHLDLFPHVRRVRADHPLAQWDGCATDEKYTRLQKLRAARDTAPRPVVGARTVWRDGRGDLWITSTDDPDRIHALTPEYAPNRWSTPAGFLTATGTLTALGAAR
;
A
#
# COMPACT_ATOMS: atom_id res chain seq x y z
N MET A 1 -21.32 62.86 30.79
CA MET A 1 -20.12 62.83 29.94
C MET A 1 -20.19 61.55 29.13
N ASN A 2 -20.56 61.62 27.85
CA ASN A 2 -20.68 60.44 26.99
C ASN A 2 -19.41 60.30 26.16
N ALA A 3 -18.71 59.17 26.32
CA ALA A 3 -17.53 58.85 25.53
C ALA A 3 -17.94 58.42 24.12
N THR A 4 -17.51 59.18 23.12
CA THR A 4 -17.64 58.82 21.70
C THR A 4 -16.71 57.65 21.41
N ILE A 5 -17.27 56.46 21.19
CA ILE A 5 -16.54 55.27 20.74
C ILE A 5 -16.28 55.46 19.24
N THR A 6 -15.06 55.87 18.89
CA THR A 6 -14.59 55.92 17.50
C THR A 6 -14.43 54.48 17.01
N ARG A 7 -15.33 54.02 16.14
CA ARG A 7 -15.18 52.72 15.48
C ARG A 7 -13.89 52.71 14.65
N ARG A 8 -13.01 51.76 14.93
CA ARG A 8 -11.81 51.48 14.12
C ARG A 8 -12.27 51.12 12.70
N PRO A 9 -11.67 51.69 11.64
CA PRO A 9 -11.99 51.29 10.27
C PRO A 9 -11.68 49.79 10.08
N PRO A 10 -12.49 49.07 9.29
CA PRO A 10 -12.23 47.66 9.00
C PRO A 10 -10.85 47.54 8.34
N LEU A 11 -10.04 46.60 8.83
CA LEU A 11 -8.78 46.27 8.20
C LEU A 11 -9.08 45.73 6.79
N PRO A 12 -8.31 46.11 5.76
CA PRO A 12 -8.44 45.48 4.46
C PRO A 12 -8.10 43.99 4.60
N HIS A 13 -9.12 43.13 4.49
CA HIS A 13 -8.94 41.71 4.34
C HIS A 13 -8.53 41.45 2.89
N THR A 14 -7.23 41.54 2.60
CA THR A 14 -6.68 40.97 1.36
C THR A 14 -6.81 39.46 1.49
N HIS A 15 -7.91 38.90 0.98
CA HIS A 15 -7.93 37.48 0.64
C HIS A 15 -6.80 37.26 -0.35
N PRO A 16 -5.86 36.33 -0.10
CA PRO A 16 -4.86 36.00 -1.09
C PRO A 16 -5.58 35.62 -2.38
N ASP A 17 -5.11 36.15 -3.51
CA ASP A 17 -5.66 35.84 -4.83
C ASP A 17 -5.72 34.31 -4.99
N THR A 18 -6.87 33.79 -5.41
CA THR A 18 -7.10 32.34 -5.54
C THR A 18 -6.01 31.67 -6.38
N GLU A 19 -5.50 32.36 -7.39
CA GLU A 19 -4.38 31.94 -8.24
C GLU A 19 -3.06 31.75 -7.45
N ALA A 20 -2.78 32.63 -6.49
CA ALA A 20 -1.60 32.51 -5.63
C ALA A 20 -1.73 31.31 -4.68
N ILE A 21 -2.94 31.03 -4.20
CA ILE A 21 -3.21 29.85 -3.36
C ILE A 21 -3.03 28.57 -4.18
N GLU A 22 -3.61 28.50 -5.38
CA GLU A 22 -3.51 27.34 -6.27
C GLU A 22 -2.05 27.02 -6.63
N THR A 23 -1.24 28.06 -6.88
CA THR A 23 0.19 27.91 -7.16
C THR A 23 0.96 27.26 -6.02
N ILE A 24 0.59 27.55 -4.77
CA ILE A 24 1.23 26.95 -3.57
C ILE A 24 0.68 25.54 -3.31
N ILE A 25 -0.60 25.34 -3.61
CA ILE A 25 -1.32 24.12 -3.27
C ILE A 25 -1.08 22.99 -4.28
N GLU A 26 -0.99 23.28 -5.58
CA GLU A 26 -0.82 22.26 -6.63
C GLU A 26 0.34 21.31 -6.32
N PRO A 27 1.56 21.79 -5.99
CA PRO A 27 2.70 20.90 -5.80
C PRO A 27 2.47 19.92 -4.65
N VAL A 28 1.83 20.38 -3.57
CA VAL A 28 1.47 19.55 -2.41
C VAL A 28 0.47 18.46 -2.81
N TYR A 29 -0.52 18.77 -3.64
CA TYR A 29 -1.48 17.78 -4.12
C TYR A 29 -0.85 16.80 -5.12
N ARG A 30 0.15 17.25 -5.90
CA ARG A 30 0.91 16.38 -6.80
C ARG A 30 1.82 15.44 -6.02
N GLU A 31 2.54 15.93 -5.02
CA GLU A 31 3.34 15.09 -4.09
C GLU A 31 2.45 14.06 -3.38
N ARG A 32 1.28 14.48 -2.88
CA ARG A 32 0.31 13.55 -2.29
C ARG A 32 -0.12 12.47 -3.29
N ALA A 33 -0.37 12.85 -4.55
CA ALA A 33 -0.75 11.89 -5.58
C ALA A 33 0.37 10.89 -5.88
N GLN A 34 1.65 11.30 -5.85
CA GLN A 34 2.78 10.37 -5.98
C GLN A 34 2.82 9.34 -4.84
N VAL A 35 2.59 9.77 -3.60
CA VAL A 35 2.51 8.84 -2.45
C VAL A 35 1.37 7.85 -2.65
N VAL A 36 0.19 8.31 -3.09
CA VAL A 36 -0.96 7.43 -3.36
C VAL A 36 -0.66 6.47 -4.52
N ALA A 37 0.08 6.89 -5.54
CA ALA A 37 0.50 6.03 -6.64
C ALA A 37 1.44 4.90 -6.18
N ASP A 38 2.39 5.19 -5.27
CA ASP A 38 3.26 4.18 -4.64
C ASP A 38 2.46 3.21 -3.76
N LEU A 39 1.45 3.69 -3.01
CA LEU A 39 0.53 2.79 -2.30
C LEU A 39 -0.21 1.87 -3.29
N ALA A 40 -0.75 2.43 -4.38
CA ALA A 40 -1.47 1.65 -5.39
C ALA A 40 -0.59 0.67 -6.18
N ALA A 41 0.74 0.86 -6.18
CA ALA A 41 1.69 -0.09 -6.75
C ALA A 41 1.97 -1.28 -5.81
N ARG A 42 1.83 -1.09 -4.49
CA ARG A 42 2.15 -2.11 -3.47
C ARG A 42 0.96 -2.98 -3.06
N TRP A 43 -0.25 -2.47 -3.23
CA TRP A 43 -1.48 -3.18 -2.85
C TRP A 43 -2.47 -3.17 -4.01
N PRO A 44 -3.37 -4.18 -4.10
CA PRO A 44 -4.42 -4.20 -5.11
C PRO A 44 -5.19 -2.88 -5.13
N ALA A 45 -5.29 -2.27 -6.30
CA ALA A 45 -5.93 -0.97 -6.45
C ALA A 45 -6.75 -0.86 -7.75
N VAL A 46 -7.78 -0.01 -7.70
CA VAL A 46 -8.57 0.41 -8.87
C VAL A 46 -8.79 1.91 -8.84
N LEU A 47 -9.04 2.49 -10.02
CA LEU A 47 -9.25 3.92 -10.20
C LEU A 47 -10.61 4.17 -10.86
N VAL A 48 -11.40 5.08 -10.30
CA VAL A 48 -12.61 5.62 -10.91
C VAL A 48 -12.33 7.05 -11.34
N GLU A 49 -12.46 7.35 -12.63
CA GLU A 49 -12.03 8.66 -13.19
C GLU A 49 -12.95 9.84 -12.79
N HIS A 50 -14.18 9.52 -12.41
CA HIS A 50 -15.20 10.48 -12.00
C HIS A 50 -15.81 10.03 -10.67
N ALA A 51 -15.36 10.64 -9.57
CA ALA A 51 -15.88 10.31 -8.24
C ALA A 51 -17.38 10.72 -8.15
N PRO A 52 -18.25 9.88 -7.58
CA PRO A 52 -19.69 10.19 -7.50
C PRO A 52 -20.02 11.45 -6.68
N ASP A 53 -19.20 11.74 -5.66
CA ASP A 53 -19.34 12.88 -4.76
C ASP A 53 -18.64 14.14 -5.28
N LEU A 54 -17.60 13.97 -6.09
CA LEU A 54 -16.77 15.07 -6.61
C LEU A 54 -16.30 14.77 -8.05
N PRO A 55 -17.18 14.89 -9.07
CA PRO A 55 -16.97 14.38 -10.43
C PRO A 55 -15.77 14.93 -11.20
N GLU A 56 -15.24 16.08 -10.77
CA GLU A 56 -14.02 16.71 -11.30
C GLU A 56 -12.73 16.06 -10.79
N TYR A 57 -12.83 15.20 -9.78
CA TYR A 57 -11.73 14.37 -9.26
C TYR A 57 -11.91 12.91 -9.64
N ALA A 58 -10.78 12.21 -9.75
CA ALA A 58 -10.74 10.76 -9.73
C ALA A 58 -10.66 10.26 -8.28
N ILE A 59 -11.04 9.01 -8.04
CA ILE A 59 -10.85 8.33 -6.76
C ILE A 59 -10.06 7.04 -6.94
N VAL A 60 -9.00 6.90 -6.14
CA VAL A 60 -8.17 5.69 -6.10
C VAL A 60 -8.59 4.86 -4.90
N HIS A 61 -8.95 3.61 -5.14
CA HIS A 61 -9.29 2.63 -4.11
C HIS A 61 -8.11 1.68 -3.95
N VAL A 62 -7.48 1.67 -2.78
CA VAL A 62 -6.40 0.75 -2.41
C VAL A 62 -6.94 -0.25 -1.40
N HIS A 63 -6.70 -1.55 -1.64
CA HIS A 63 -7.24 -2.65 -0.84
C HIS A 63 -6.13 -3.34 -0.06
N GLY A 64 -6.15 -3.20 1.26
CA GLY A 64 -5.27 -3.93 2.16
C GLY A 64 -6.02 -4.97 2.99
N ALA A 65 -5.29 -5.80 3.72
CA ALA A 65 -5.85 -6.76 4.69
C ALA A 65 -6.68 -6.09 5.82
N THR A 66 -6.57 -4.78 5.99
CA THR A 66 -7.27 -3.98 6.99
C THR A 66 -8.49 -3.23 6.43
N GLY A 67 -8.85 -3.48 5.17
CA GLY A 67 -9.97 -2.86 4.47
C GLY A 67 -9.56 -1.93 3.33
N PRO A 68 -10.54 -1.39 2.59
CA PRO A 68 -10.30 -0.42 1.53
C PRO A 68 -9.85 0.94 2.09
N MET A 69 -9.10 1.70 1.32
CA MET A 69 -8.72 3.08 1.62
C MET A 69 -8.85 3.90 0.34
N THR A 70 -9.42 5.09 0.45
CA THR A 70 -9.72 5.93 -0.72
C THR A 70 -9.09 7.31 -0.64
N TRP A 71 -8.71 7.83 -1.82
CA TRP A 71 -8.21 9.19 -1.98
C TRP A 71 -8.76 9.80 -3.26
N HIS A 72 -9.29 11.02 -3.15
CA HIS A 72 -9.53 11.88 -4.31
C HIS A 72 -8.20 12.40 -4.85
N VAL A 73 -8.05 12.32 -6.17
CA VAL A 73 -6.88 12.74 -6.93
C VAL A 73 -7.33 13.66 -8.05
N ASN A 74 -6.64 14.79 -8.21
CA ASN A 74 -6.90 15.69 -9.32
C ASN A 74 -6.68 14.95 -10.65
N ARG A 75 -7.60 15.11 -11.60
CA ARG A 75 -7.51 14.47 -12.92
C ARG A 75 -6.23 14.82 -13.68
N ALA A 76 -5.65 15.99 -13.42
CA ALA A 76 -4.36 16.40 -13.96
C ALA A 76 -3.20 15.48 -13.55
N HIS A 77 -3.34 14.71 -12.47
CA HIS A 77 -2.30 13.83 -11.93
C HIS A 77 -2.53 12.35 -12.28
N LEU A 78 -3.45 12.05 -13.21
CA LEU A 78 -3.74 10.67 -13.65
C LEU A 78 -2.59 10.03 -14.42
N ASP A 79 -1.62 10.82 -14.89
CA ASP A 79 -0.36 10.37 -15.48
C ASP A 79 0.49 9.56 -14.48
N LEU A 80 0.30 9.75 -13.18
CA LEU A 80 0.99 9.01 -12.12
C LEU A 80 0.42 7.60 -11.88
N PHE A 81 -0.71 7.24 -12.49
CA PHE A 81 -1.41 5.97 -12.25
C PHE A 81 -1.52 5.08 -13.51
N PRO A 82 -0.47 4.91 -14.34
CA PRO A 82 -0.56 4.11 -15.55
C PRO A 82 -0.80 2.62 -15.25
N HIS A 83 -0.35 2.16 -14.08
CA HIS A 83 -0.47 0.77 -13.62
C HIS A 83 -1.80 0.44 -12.96
N VAL A 84 -2.61 1.44 -12.61
CA VAL A 84 -3.87 1.21 -11.88
C VAL A 84 -5.02 0.99 -12.88
N ARG A 85 -5.70 -0.15 -12.74
CA ARG A 85 -6.85 -0.47 -13.59
C ARG A 85 -7.98 0.52 -13.37
N ARG A 86 -8.44 1.13 -14.47
CA ARG A 86 -9.64 1.99 -14.50
C ARG A 86 -10.91 1.16 -14.47
N VAL A 87 -11.85 1.54 -13.63
CA VAL A 87 -13.15 0.86 -13.46
C VAL A 87 -14.27 1.89 -13.33
N ARG A 88 -15.51 1.43 -13.51
CA ARG A 88 -16.71 2.21 -13.24
C ARG A 88 -16.98 2.30 -11.72
N ALA A 89 -17.73 3.31 -11.30
CA ALA A 89 -18.07 3.52 -9.88
C ALA A 89 -18.91 2.38 -9.27
N ASP A 90 -19.66 1.63 -10.08
CA ASP A 90 -20.45 0.46 -9.68
C ASP A 90 -19.61 -0.82 -9.51
N HIS A 91 -18.30 -0.76 -9.80
CA HIS A 91 -17.43 -1.92 -9.69
C HIS A 91 -17.28 -2.38 -8.23
N PRO A 92 -17.25 -3.70 -7.93
CA PRO A 92 -17.15 -4.21 -6.55
C PRO A 92 -15.93 -3.70 -5.77
N LEU A 93 -14.78 -3.54 -6.44
CA LEU A 93 -13.57 -2.97 -5.83
C LEU A 93 -13.59 -1.44 -5.71
N ALA A 94 -14.59 -0.77 -6.27
CA ALA A 94 -14.77 0.69 -6.19
C ALA A 94 -15.82 1.08 -5.13
N GLN A 95 -16.25 0.14 -4.29
CA GLN A 95 -17.19 0.43 -3.21
C GLN A 95 -16.46 1.09 -2.04
N TRP A 96 -16.96 2.24 -1.60
CA TRP A 96 -16.52 2.89 -0.37
C TRP A 96 -17.32 2.33 0.81
N ASP A 97 -16.62 1.97 1.88
CA ASP A 97 -17.20 1.36 3.08
C ASP A 97 -17.57 2.38 4.16
N GLY A 98 -17.53 3.68 3.85
CA GLY A 98 -17.82 4.75 4.79
C GLY A 98 -16.65 5.15 5.69
N CYS A 99 -15.43 4.66 5.44
CA CYS A 99 -14.29 4.96 6.32
C CYS A 99 -13.98 6.46 6.38
N ALA A 100 -13.79 6.99 7.60
CA ALA A 100 -13.35 8.36 7.81
C ALA A 100 -11.86 8.55 7.47
N THR A 101 -11.41 9.80 7.34
CA THR A 101 -10.00 10.14 7.05
C THR A 101 -9.03 9.56 8.08
N ASP A 102 -9.33 9.67 9.39
CA ASP A 102 -8.44 9.14 10.42
C ASP A 102 -8.41 7.61 10.43
N GLU A 103 -9.55 7.00 10.08
CA GLU A 103 -9.69 5.55 9.99
C GLU A 103 -8.81 4.96 8.89
N LYS A 104 -8.77 5.56 7.69
CA LYS A 104 -7.87 5.08 6.62
C LYS A 104 -6.40 5.16 7.03
N TYR A 105 -5.99 6.18 7.80
CA TYR A 105 -4.61 6.27 8.28
C TYR A 105 -4.31 5.24 9.36
N THR A 106 -5.27 4.91 10.22
CA THR A 106 -5.16 3.81 11.18
C THR A 106 -5.04 2.47 10.46
N ARG A 107 -5.82 2.23 9.40
CA ARG A 107 -5.70 1.03 8.54
C ARG A 107 -4.31 0.93 7.92
N LEU A 108 -3.76 2.03 7.43
CA LEU A 108 -2.42 2.09 6.86
C LEU A 108 -1.33 1.81 7.90
N GLN A 109 -1.46 2.33 9.13
CA GLN A 109 -0.54 2.02 10.23
C GLN A 109 -0.56 0.53 10.59
N LYS A 110 -1.76 -0.08 10.66
CA LYS A 110 -1.92 -1.52 10.88
C LYS A 110 -1.27 -2.35 9.78
N LEU A 111 -1.38 -1.94 8.50
CA LEU A 111 -0.70 -2.62 7.38
C LEU A 111 0.83 -2.56 7.51
N ARG A 112 1.38 -1.43 7.94
CA ARG A 112 2.82 -1.29 8.19
C ARG A 112 3.28 -2.22 9.33
N ALA A 113 2.58 -2.20 10.46
CA ALA A 113 2.90 -3.06 11.60
C ALA A 113 2.81 -4.56 11.25
N ALA A 114 1.83 -4.97 10.44
CA ALA A 114 1.71 -6.34 9.96
C ALA A 114 2.88 -6.75 9.05
N ARG A 115 3.40 -5.82 8.24
CA ARG A 115 4.59 -6.07 7.41
C ARG A 115 5.86 -6.23 8.25
N ASP A 116 6.01 -5.47 9.33
CA ASP A 116 7.21 -5.53 10.18
C ASP A 116 7.23 -6.76 11.10
N THR A 117 6.07 -7.37 11.33
CA THR A 117 5.94 -8.62 12.11
C THR A 117 6.04 -9.88 11.25
N ALA A 118 5.88 -9.77 9.93
CA ALA A 118 6.21 -10.87 9.02
C ALA A 118 7.73 -11.10 9.06
N PRO A 119 8.21 -12.34 9.25
CA PRO A 119 9.63 -12.63 9.24
C PRO A 119 10.21 -12.16 7.90
N ARG A 120 11.06 -11.13 7.94
CA ARG A 120 11.83 -10.76 6.75
C ARG A 120 12.71 -11.96 6.41
N PRO A 121 12.72 -12.44 5.17
CA PRO A 121 13.71 -13.43 4.78
C PRO A 121 15.08 -12.84 5.08
N VAL A 122 15.78 -13.44 6.04
CA VAL A 122 17.15 -13.06 6.34
C VAL A 122 17.95 -13.46 5.11
N VAL A 123 18.61 -12.49 4.47
CA VAL A 123 19.54 -12.75 3.37
C VAL A 123 20.54 -13.81 3.84
N GLY A 124 20.54 -14.97 3.18
CA GLY A 124 21.37 -16.13 3.53
C GLY A 124 20.69 -17.24 4.36
N ALA A 125 19.45 -17.07 4.82
CA ALA A 125 18.69 -18.14 5.47
C ALA A 125 18.09 -19.10 4.43
N ARG A 126 18.35 -20.40 4.61
CA ARG A 126 17.78 -21.48 3.78
C ARG A 126 16.45 -21.91 4.39
N THR A 127 15.36 -21.79 3.63
CA THR A 127 14.05 -22.30 4.05
C THR A 127 13.69 -23.51 3.19
N VAL A 128 13.56 -24.67 3.85
CA VAL A 128 13.12 -25.90 3.19
C VAL A 128 11.62 -26.02 3.42
N TRP A 129 10.86 -26.11 2.34
CA TRP A 129 9.44 -26.45 2.40
C TRP A 129 9.28 -27.93 2.08
N ARG A 130 8.51 -28.65 2.87
CA ARG A 130 8.09 -30.02 2.54
C ARG A 130 6.59 -30.01 2.33
N ASP A 131 6.14 -30.40 1.15
CA ASP A 131 4.76 -30.86 0.99
C ASP A 131 4.76 -32.39 0.94
N GLY A 132 3.59 -33.01 1.12
CA GLY A 132 3.44 -34.47 1.10
C GLY A 132 3.77 -35.14 -0.24
N ARG A 133 4.36 -34.42 -1.21
CA ARG A 133 4.81 -34.90 -2.52
C ARG A 133 6.33 -34.77 -2.71
N GLY A 134 7.06 -34.15 -1.79
CA GLY A 134 8.53 -34.08 -1.80
C GLY A 134 9.11 -32.84 -1.10
N ASP A 135 10.45 -32.81 -1.01
CA ASP A 135 11.20 -31.68 -0.45
C ASP A 135 11.36 -30.59 -1.52
N LEU A 136 10.81 -29.39 -1.29
CA LEU A 136 11.02 -28.18 -2.08
C LEU A 136 12.09 -27.31 -1.41
N TRP A 137 13.21 -27.11 -2.12
CA TRP A 137 14.30 -26.29 -1.65
C TRP A 137 14.18 -24.88 -2.24
N ILE A 138 14.01 -23.89 -1.37
CA ILE A 138 14.04 -22.48 -1.75
C ILE A 138 15.30 -21.87 -1.14
N THR A 139 16.21 -21.40 -1.98
CA THR A 139 17.30 -20.53 -1.55
C THR A 139 16.96 -19.11 -1.96
N SER A 140 16.83 -18.21 -0.99
CA SER A 140 16.96 -16.78 -1.28
C SER A 140 18.42 -16.54 -1.64
N THR A 141 18.69 -16.18 -2.89
CA THR A 141 19.90 -15.44 -3.20
C THR A 141 19.75 -14.01 -2.65
N ASP A 142 20.79 -13.18 -2.80
CA ASP A 142 20.90 -11.82 -2.25
C ASP A 142 19.77 -10.84 -2.66
N ASP A 143 18.81 -11.32 -3.45
CA ASP A 143 17.63 -10.63 -3.92
C ASP A 143 16.37 -11.27 -3.28
N PRO A 144 15.69 -10.57 -2.34
CA PRO A 144 14.49 -11.07 -1.66
C PRO A 144 13.27 -11.20 -2.58
N ASP A 145 13.31 -10.60 -3.79
CA ASP A 145 12.22 -10.64 -4.76
C ASP A 145 12.40 -11.76 -5.82
N ARG A 146 13.49 -12.53 -5.74
CA ARG A 146 13.75 -13.70 -6.61
C ARG A 146 13.76 -15.01 -5.83
N ILE A 147 12.63 -15.70 -5.90
CA ILE A 147 12.49 -17.08 -5.43
C ILE A 147 12.77 -18.03 -6.61
N HIS A 148 13.86 -18.79 -6.54
CA HIS A 148 14.08 -19.92 -7.44
C HIS A 148 13.50 -21.18 -6.79
N ALA A 149 12.44 -21.73 -7.38
CA ALA A 149 12.01 -23.10 -7.08
C ALA A 149 13.00 -24.05 -7.77
N LEU A 150 13.82 -24.75 -6.98
CA LEU A 150 14.64 -25.83 -7.51
C LEU A 150 13.79 -27.11 -7.49
N THR A 151 13.31 -27.55 -8.65
CA THR A 151 12.88 -28.94 -8.80
C THR A 151 14.12 -29.84 -8.76
N PRO A 152 14.00 -31.12 -8.37
CA PRO A 152 15.14 -32.03 -8.25
C PRO A 152 15.98 -32.13 -9.53
N GLU A 153 15.38 -31.94 -10.70
CA GLU A 153 16.08 -31.98 -12.00
C GLU A 153 16.99 -30.77 -12.28
N TYR A 154 16.87 -29.67 -11.53
CA TYR A 154 17.71 -28.47 -11.70
C TYR A 154 18.73 -28.28 -10.56
N ALA A 155 18.88 -29.25 -9.66
CA ALA A 155 19.93 -29.23 -8.65
C ALA A 155 21.30 -29.49 -9.31
N PRO A 156 22.32 -28.61 -9.16
CA PRO A 156 23.63 -28.85 -9.73
C PRO A 156 24.29 -30.10 -9.11
N ASN A 157 24.94 -30.91 -9.95
CA ASN A 157 25.49 -32.25 -9.66
C ASN A 157 26.54 -32.35 -8.52
N ARG A 158 26.84 -31.26 -7.82
CA ARG A 158 27.93 -31.21 -6.84
C ARG A 158 27.54 -30.52 -5.54
N TRP A 159 26.58 -31.11 -4.83
CA TRP A 159 26.32 -30.79 -3.43
C TRP A 159 26.49 -32.08 -2.63
N SER A 160 27.68 -32.24 -2.04
CA SER A 160 27.89 -33.20 -0.96
C SER A 160 27.06 -32.74 0.23
N THR A 161 26.01 -33.48 0.57
CA THR A 161 25.30 -33.34 1.84
C THR A 161 26.32 -33.51 2.97
N PRO A 162 26.60 -32.49 3.80
CA PRO A 162 27.32 -32.75 5.04
C PRO A 162 26.39 -33.58 5.92
N ALA A 163 26.83 -34.78 6.31
CA ALA A 163 26.18 -35.53 7.36
C ALA A 163 26.14 -34.65 8.62
N GLY A 164 24.94 -34.24 9.04
CA GLY A 164 24.75 -33.41 10.24
C GLY A 164 23.86 -32.18 10.11
N PHE A 165 23.19 -31.92 8.98
CA PHE A 165 22.23 -30.81 8.92
C PHE A 165 20.89 -31.17 9.59
N LEU A 166 20.62 -30.53 10.72
CA LEU A 166 19.29 -30.42 11.33
C LEU A 166 18.46 -29.43 10.52
N THR A 167 17.38 -29.93 9.90
CA THR A 167 16.29 -29.10 9.39
C THR A 167 15.26 -28.97 10.51
N ALA A 168 15.12 -27.78 11.08
CA ALA A 168 13.99 -27.45 11.94
C ALA A 168 13.30 -26.20 11.38
N THR A 169 12.05 -26.36 10.96
CA THR A 169 11.14 -25.26 10.69
C THR A 169 9.78 -25.67 11.23
N GLY A 170 9.33 -25.02 12.30
CA GLY A 170 8.06 -25.26 12.97
C GLY A 170 7.04 -24.16 12.65
N THR A 171 5.79 -24.57 12.44
CA THR A 171 4.63 -23.81 11.94
C THR A 171 3.66 -23.41 13.07
N LEU A 172 2.74 -22.47 12.87
CA LEU A 172 1.76 -22.13 13.92
C LEU A 172 0.27 -22.18 13.56
N THR A 173 -0.17 -23.05 12.64
CA THR A 173 -1.53 -23.64 12.77
C THR A 173 -1.71 -25.02 12.08
N ALA A 174 -0.71 -25.93 12.13
CA ALA A 174 -0.93 -27.34 11.77
C ALA A 174 0.12 -28.31 12.36
N LEU A 175 0.51 -28.08 13.62
CA LEU A 175 0.88 -29.17 14.55
C LEU A 175 -0.37 -29.67 15.29
N GLY A 176 -1.49 -29.78 14.58
CA GLY A 176 -2.73 -30.40 15.04
C GLY A 176 -3.51 -30.84 13.81
N ALA A 177 -3.86 -32.11 13.60
CA ALA A 177 -4.28 -33.07 14.59
C ALA A 177 -3.53 -34.41 14.48
N ALA A 178 -3.30 -35.01 15.65
CA ALA A 178 -3.09 -36.42 15.79
C ALA A 178 -4.17 -37.22 15.03
N ARG A 179 -3.77 -37.93 13.97
CA ARG A 179 -3.86 -39.40 13.83
C ARG A 179 -3.26 -39.83 12.49
#